data_AF-A0A2B9DUW4-F1
#
_entry.id   AF-A0A2B9DUW4-F1
#
_cell.length_a   1.000
_cell.length_b   1.000
_cell.length_c   1.000
_cell.angle_alpha   90.00
_cell.angle_beta   90.00
_cell.angle_gamma   90.00
#
_symmetry.space_group_name_H-M   'P 1'
#
loop_
_entity.id
_entity.type
_entity.pdbx_description
1 polymer ?
#
loop_
_entity_poly.entity_id
_entity_poly.type
_entity_poly.pdbx_seq_one_letter_code
_entity_poly.pdbx_strand_id
1 'polypeptide(L)'
;MKYMNRIAGVMLTIFIFGTACSNGEQIKEIPHIEPGDFKKYTGTYVGNNSDVFAIVKNLPGGETVQSLNLENENIKVEYGTKENGNLTGEMIETYWFDGKETMKKNFLFNAIYLAVLVPNAKGYEFRVENQSFALKREELLPILYKKFNDFPKDDLIWNRGIVMNFFYGNQKKIEKLVNNKDFRKQFFDGHPVRESKL
;
A
#
# COMPACT_ATOMS: atom_id res chain seq x y z
N MET A 1 -70.86 6.98 18.70
CA MET A 1 -70.04 5.75 18.58
C MET A 1 -68.79 6.12 17.80
N LYS A 2 -67.62 6.19 18.46
CA LYS A 2 -66.60 5.12 18.54
C LYS A 2 -65.93 4.90 17.16
N TYR A 3 -64.63 5.06 16.92
CA TYR A 3 -63.44 5.26 17.75
C TYR A 3 -62.35 5.92 16.88
N MET A 4 -61.53 6.71 17.56
CA MET A 4 -60.23 7.25 17.18
C MET A 4 -59.23 6.12 16.85
N ASN A 5 -58.36 6.28 15.83
CA ASN A 5 -56.95 5.85 15.83
C ASN A 5 -56.26 6.26 14.51
N ARG A 6 -55.40 7.29 14.55
CA ARG A 6 -53.93 7.24 14.72
C ARG A 6 -53.19 7.27 13.38
N ILE A 7 -52.87 8.51 13.01
CA ILE A 7 -51.75 8.89 12.16
C ILE A 7 -50.47 8.32 12.77
N ALA A 8 -49.75 7.48 12.02
CA ALA A 8 -48.31 7.27 12.16
C ALA A 8 -47.82 6.68 10.84
N GLY A 9 -47.44 7.57 9.93
CA GLY A 9 -46.75 7.20 8.71
C GLY A 9 -45.43 6.52 9.05
N VAL A 10 -45.18 5.36 8.44
CA VAL A 10 -43.85 4.80 8.33
C VAL A 10 -43.57 4.72 6.84
N MET A 11 -42.96 5.79 6.31
CA MET A 11 -42.29 5.73 5.02
C MET A 11 -41.19 4.67 5.14
N LEU A 12 -41.32 3.59 4.38
CA LEU A 12 -40.26 2.64 4.16
C LEU A 12 -39.26 3.27 3.18
N THR A 13 -38.37 4.14 3.69
CA THR A 13 -37.26 4.66 2.90
C THR A 13 -36.23 3.55 2.77
N ILE A 14 -36.34 2.78 1.68
CA ILE A 14 -35.30 1.86 1.25
C ILE A 14 -34.11 2.75 0.85
N PHE A 15 -33.17 2.93 1.78
CA PHE A 15 -31.83 3.42 1.45
C PHE A 15 -31.15 2.32 0.63
N ILE A 16 -31.38 2.37 -0.68
CA ILE A 16 -30.52 1.71 -1.65
C ILE A 16 -29.19 2.46 -1.50
N PHE A 17 -28.26 1.87 -0.75
CA PHE A 17 -26.85 2.19 -0.86
C PHE A 17 -26.44 1.81 -2.28
N GLY A 18 -26.71 2.72 -3.22
CA GLY A 18 -26.12 2.66 -4.54
C GLY A 18 -24.63 2.75 -4.31
N THR A 19 -23.94 1.61 -4.38
CA THR A 19 -22.55 1.63 -4.79
C THR A 19 -22.58 2.24 -6.17
N ALA A 20 -22.35 3.55 -6.24
CA ALA A 20 -22.01 4.20 -7.48
C ALA A 20 -20.73 3.54 -7.96
N CYS A 21 -20.85 2.48 -8.75
CA CYS A 21 -19.80 2.02 -9.64
C CYS A 21 -19.70 3.11 -10.72
N SER A 22 -19.09 4.24 -10.37
CA SER A 22 -18.54 5.11 -11.39
C SER A 22 -17.36 4.34 -11.98
N ASN A 23 -17.33 4.22 -13.30
CA ASN A 23 -16.18 3.68 -14.04
C ASN A 23 -14.99 4.67 -14.02
N GLY A 24 -14.72 5.29 -12.87
CA GLY A 24 -13.53 6.09 -12.63
C GLY A 24 -12.34 5.19 -12.37
N GLU A 25 -11.14 5.67 -12.70
CA GLU A 25 -9.89 5.00 -12.34
C GLU A 25 -9.86 4.82 -10.82
N GLN A 26 -9.99 3.59 -10.33
CA GLN A 26 -10.04 3.28 -8.91
C GLN A 26 -8.61 3.11 -8.38
N ILE A 27 -8.28 3.81 -7.31
CA ILE A 27 -6.98 3.65 -6.64
C ILE A 27 -6.93 2.27 -5.99
N LYS A 28 -5.89 1.49 -6.29
CA LYS A 28 -5.76 0.11 -5.83
C LYS A 28 -5.55 0.06 -4.32
N GLU A 29 -6.26 -0.86 -3.68
CA GLU A 29 -6.16 -1.13 -2.23
C GLU A 29 -5.41 -2.44 -1.99
N ILE A 30 -4.91 -2.63 -0.76
CA ILE A 30 -4.21 -3.84 -0.32
C ILE A 30 -4.94 -5.16 -0.69
N PRO A 31 -6.27 -5.31 -0.51
CA PRO A 31 -6.97 -6.55 -0.87
C PRO A 31 -6.99 -6.85 -2.37
N HIS A 32 -6.72 -5.85 -3.22
CA HIS A 32 -6.69 -5.98 -4.68
C HIS A 32 -5.29 -6.30 -5.23
N ILE A 33 -4.32 -6.55 -4.34
CA ILE A 33 -2.95 -6.87 -4.74
C ILE A 33 -2.81 -8.37 -4.97
N GLU A 34 -2.52 -8.75 -6.21
CA GLU A 34 -2.29 -10.14 -6.57
C GLU A 34 -0.80 -10.40 -6.75
N PRO A 35 -0.22 -11.43 -6.10
CA PRO A 35 1.18 -11.82 -6.31
C PRO A 35 1.53 -12.02 -7.79
N GLY A 36 0.57 -12.52 -8.59
CA GLY A 36 0.72 -12.75 -10.03
C GLY A 36 1.20 -11.52 -10.80
N ASP A 37 0.77 -10.31 -10.41
CA ASP A 37 1.14 -9.04 -11.04
C ASP A 37 2.65 -8.77 -10.97
N PHE A 38 3.32 -9.33 -9.95
CA PHE A 38 4.74 -9.11 -9.70
C PHE A 38 5.65 -10.18 -10.30
N LYS A 39 5.08 -11.27 -10.84
CA LYS A 39 5.85 -12.44 -11.29
C LYS A 39 6.92 -12.09 -12.32
N LYS A 40 6.70 -11.10 -13.19
CA LYS A 40 7.68 -10.66 -14.21
C LYS A 40 8.79 -9.78 -13.66
N TYR A 41 8.64 -9.22 -12.46
CA TYR A 41 9.58 -8.28 -11.86
C TYR A 41 10.44 -8.91 -10.76
N THR A 42 10.26 -10.19 -10.47
CA THR A 42 11.08 -10.93 -9.49
C THR A 42 12.56 -10.92 -9.90
N GLY A 43 13.45 -10.64 -8.96
CA GLY A 43 14.88 -10.55 -9.24
C GLY A 43 15.31 -9.24 -9.91
N THR A 44 14.44 -8.22 -9.89
CA THR A 44 14.84 -6.87 -10.28
C THR A 44 15.76 -6.23 -9.24
N TYR A 45 16.26 -5.04 -9.54
CA TYR A 45 17.18 -4.28 -8.71
C TYR A 45 17.02 -2.79 -8.98
N VAL A 46 17.50 -1.93 -8.08
CA VAL A 46 17.32 -0.47 -8.16
C VAL A 46 17.85 0.14 -9.48
N GLY A 47 18.80 -0.49 -10.17
CA GLY A 47 19.29 -0.04 -11.47
C GLY A 47 18.37 -0.36 -12.67
N ASN A 48 17.30 -1.13 -12.47
CA ASN A 48 16.29 -1.39 -13.48
C ASN A 48 15.04 -0.52 -13.21
N ASN A 49 15.18 0.77 -13.53
CA ASN A 49 14.18 1.80 -13.20
C ASN A 49 12.78 1.46 -13.73
N SER A 50 12.70 0.87 -14.92
CA SER A 50 11.44 0.48 -15.56
C SER A 50 10.69 -0.55 -14.72
N ASP A 51 11.38 -1.60 -14.30
CA ASP A 51 10.76 -2.67 -13.52
C ASP A 51 10.43 -2.22 -12.09
N VAL A 52 11.31 -1.43 -11.46
CA VAL A 52 11.02 -0.88 -10.12
C VAL A 52 9.80 0.05 -10.18
N PHE A 53 9.71 0.91 -11.19
CA PHE A 53 8.54 1.77 -11.39
C PHE A 53 7.27 0.96 -11.64
N ALA A 54 7.36 -0.11 -12.42
CA ALA A 54 6.21 -0.97 -12.67
C ALA A 54 5.76 -1.76 -11.44
N ILE A 55 6.68 -2.17 -10.55
CA ILE A 55 6.34 -2.72 -9.23
C ILE A 55 5.57 -1.66 -8.43
N VAL A 56 6.13 -0.46 -8.29
CA VAL A 56 5.54 0.62 -7.49
C VAL A 56 4.14 1.00 -7.99
N LYS A 57 3.91 1.02 -9.31
CA LYS A 57 2.58 1.24 -9.89
C LYS A 57 1.57 0.12 -9.63
N ASN A 58 2.02 -1.11 -9.39
CA ASN A 58 1.13 -2.23 -9.10
C ASN A 58 0.83 -2.39 -7.61
N LEU A 59 1.53 -1.66 -6.74
CA LEU A 59 1.28 -1.63 -5.30
C LEU A 59 0.08 -0.75 -4.93
N PRO A 60 -0.47 -0.87 -3.71
CA PRO A 60 -1.52 0.02 -3.21
C PRO A 60 -1.14 1.49 -3.35
N GLY A 61 -2.07 2.29 -3.87
CA GLY A 61 -1.85 3.70 -4.17
C GLY A 61 -1.04 3.95 -5.45
N GLY A 62 -0.71 2.91 -6.23
CA GLY A 62 0.14 2.98 -7.43
C GLY A 62 -0.37 3.93 -8.51
N GLU A 63 -1.68 4.10 -8.63
CA GLU A 63 -2.32 5.04 -9.55
C GLU A 63 -1.97 6.50 -9.21
N THR A 64 -1.65 6.78 -7.95
CA THR A 64 -1.27 8.12 -7.45
C THR A 64 0.24 8.40 -7.51
N VAL A 65 1.07 7.47 -8.00
CA VAL A 65 2.55 7.65 -8.05
C VAL A 65 2.93 8.75 -9.04
N GLN A 66 3.39 9.90 -8.55
CA GLN A 66 3.84 11.05 -9.31
C GLN A 66 5.27 10.87 -9.83
N SER A 67 6.20 10.44 -8.97
CA SER A 67 7.60 10.24 -9.36
C SER A 67 8.29 9.15 -8.53
N LEU A 68 9.43 8.69 -9.05
CA LEU A 68 10.27 7.67 -8.45
C LEU A 68 11.74 8.11 -8.57
N ASN A 69 12.46 8.15 -7.45
CA ASN A 69 13.90 8.38 -7.41
C ASN A 69 14.59 7.13 -6.82
N LEU A 70 15.65 6.69 -7.49
CA LEU A 70 16.38 5.44 -7.24
C LEU A 70 17.86 5.67 -6.87
N GLU A 71 18.23 6.90 -6.50
CA GLU A 71 19.59 7.27 -6.13
C GLU A 71 20.09 6.52 -4.89
N ASN A 72 21.39 6.21 -4.89
CA ASN A 72 22.07 5.56 -3.76
C ASN A 72 21.43 4.23 -3.34
N GLU A 73 20.83 3.51 -4.30
CA GLU A 73 20.10 2.27 -4.08
C GLU A 73 18.89 2.44 -3.15
N ASN A 74 18.36 3.65 -3.01
CA ASN A 74 17.20 3.94 -2.17
C ASN A 74 15.97 4.12 -3.06
N ILE A 75 14.82 3.58 -2.65
CA ILE A 75 13.58 3.71 -3.42
C ILE A 75 12.74 4.83 -2.80
N LYS A 76 12.69 5.99 -3.46
CA LYS A 76 11.87 7.13 -3.04
C LYS A 76 10.67 7.28 -3.97
N VAL A 77 9.46 7.15 -3.42
CA VAL A 77 8.21 7.27 -4.17
C VAL A 77 7.45 8.50 -3.71
N GLU A 78 7.07 9.31 -4.69
CA GLU A 78 6.23 10.49 -4.52
C GLU A 78 4.82 10.16 -5.00
N TYR A 79 3.83 10.37 -4.14
CA TYR A 79 2.41 10.19 -4.44
C TYR A 79 1.71 11.54 -4.49
N GLY A 80 0.83 11.74 -5.47
CA GLY A 80 0.10 12.99 -5.67
C GLY A 80 -0.61 13.06 -7.01
N THR A 81 -1.10 14.25 -7.34
CA THR A 81 -1.74 14.53 -8.62
C THR A 81 -0.72 14.50 -9.76
N LYS A 82 -1.19 14.09 -10.94
CA LYS A 82 -0.42 14.12 -12.19
C LYS A 82 -1.04 15.15 -13.11
N GLU A 83 -0.20 15.90 -13.83
CA GLU A 83 -0.66 16.93 -14.78
C GLU A 83 -1.67 16.40 -15.82
N ASN A 84 -1.58 15.11 -16.16
CA ASN A 84 -2.49 14.42 -17.10
C ASN A 84 -3.14 13.16 -16.50
N GLY A 85 -3.32 13.11 -15.17
CA GLY A 85 -3.97 11.96 -14.51
C GLY A 85 -5.49 12.10 -14.48
N ASN A 86 -6.21 10.96 -14.46
CA ASN A 86 -7.67 10.98 -14.31
C ASN A 86 -8.14 11.13 -12.85
N LEU A 87 -7.20 11.09 -11.89
CA LEU A 87 -7.48 11.25 -10.46
C LEU A 87 -7.41 12.72 -10.05
N THR A 88 -8.47 13.21 -9.43
CA THR A 88 -8.48 14.57 -8.84
C THR A 88 -7.72 14.60 -7.52
N GLY A 89 -7.31 15.81 -7.08
CA GLY A 89 -6.70 15.99 -5.76
C GLY A 89 -7.60 15.49 -4.63
N GLU A 90 -8.90 15.76 -4.70
CA GLU A 90 -9.89 15.30 -3.71
C GLU A 90 -9.97 13.76 -3.63
N MET A 91 -9.91 13.06 -4.77
CA MET A 91 -9.90 11.58 -4.78
C MET A 91 -8.65 11.02 -4.11
N ILE A 92 -7.50 11.66 -4.33
CA ILE A 92 -6.21 11.27 -3.74
C ILE A 92 -6.22 11.54 -2.24
N GLU A 93 -6.65 12.74 -1.82
CA GLU A 93 -6.76 13.13 -0.41
C GLU A 93 -7.70 12.18 0.34
N THR A 94 -8.89 11.93 -0.21
CA THR A 94 -9.88 11.01 0.36
C THR A 94 -9.34 9.60 0.53
N TYR A 95 -8.52 9.12 -0.40
CA TYR A 95 -7.90 7.80 -0.32
C TYR A 95 -6.81 7.72 0.75
N TRP A 96 -5.85 8.65 0.74
CA TRP A 96 -4.68 8.60 1.63
C TRP A 96 -5.02 9.00 3.07
N PHE A 97 -5.97 9.92 3.25
CA PHE A 97 -6.35 10.53 4.53
C PHE A 97 -7.78 10.17 4.97
N ASP A 98 -8.19 8.93 4.71
CA ASP A 98 -9.54 8.39 4.99
C ASP A 98 -9.92 8.21 6.48
N GLY A 99 -9.05 8.62 7.41
CA GLY A 99 -9.23 8.41 8.86
C GLY A 99 -9.06 6.96 9.34
N LYS A 100 -8.75 6.01 8.46
CA LYS A 100 -8.59 4.57 8.76
C LYS A 100 -7.14 4.09 8.67
N GLU A 101 -6.20 5.03 8.72
CA GLU A 101 -4.75 4.80 8.60
C GLU A 101 -4.32 4.15 7.28
N THR A 102 -5.04 4.39 6.17
CA THR A 102 -4.71 3.82 4.85
C THR A 102 -3.28 4.14 4.41
N MET A 103 -2.83 5.40 4.57
CA MET A 103 -1.43 5.78 4.31
C MET A 103 -0.40 4.89 5.02
N LYS A 104 -0.53 4.71 6.35
CA LYS A 104 0.39 3.89 7.14
C LYS A 104 0.37 2.41 6.73
N LYS A 105 -0.83 1.87 6.45
CA LYS A 105 -0.96 0.48 5.98
C LYS A 105 -0.25 0.30 4.64
N ASN A 106 -0.46 1.23 3.71
CA ASN A 106 0.15 1.21 2.38
C ASN A 106 1.67 1.35 2.46
N PHE A 107 2.20 2.31 3.23
CA PHE A 107 3.65 2.48 3.39
C PHE A 107 4.33 1.21 3.91
N LEU A 108 3.76 0.59 4.94
CA LEU A 108 4.28 -0.67 5.47
C LEU A 108 4.16 -1.81 4.45
N PHE A 109 3.01 -1.95 3.80
CA PHE A 109 2.79 -2.98 2.78
C PHE A 109 3.78 -2.84 1.60
N ASN A 110 3.94 -1.62 1.10
CA ASN A 110 4.81 -1.29 -0.02
C ASN A 110 6.27 -1.55 0.34
N ALA A 111 6.72 -1.18 1.53
CA ALA A 111 8.06 -1.50 2.03
C ALA A 111 8.30 -3.02 2.08
N ILE A 112 7.33 -3.82 2.55
CA ILE A 112 7.44 -5.28 2.59
C ILE A 112 7.60 -5.86 1.18
N TYR A 113 6.75 -5.44 0.23
CA TYR A 113 6.82 -5.93 -1.15
C TYR A 113 8.12 -5.52 -1.83
N LEU A 114 8.52 -4.26 -1.71
CA LEU A 114 9.78 -3.77 -2.27
C LEU A 114 11.00 -4.47 -1.65
N ALA A 115 10.94 -4.83 -0.37
CA ALA A 115 12.02 -5.56 0.27
C ALA A 115 12.24 -6.96 -0.30
N VAL A 116 11.19 -7.59 -0.81
CA VAL A 116 11.28 -8.91 -1.43
C VAL A 116 11.58 -8.80 -2.93
N LEU A 117 10.97 -7.84 -3.62
CA LEU A 117 11.05 -7.72 -5.08
C LEU A 117 12.31 -6.99 -5.57
N VAL A 118 12.88 -6.08 -4.78
CA VAL A 118 14.05 -5.27 -5.12
C VAL A 118 15.16 -5.50 -4.07
N PRO A 119 15.88 -6.63 -4.11
CA PRO A 119 16.68 -7.08 -2.98
C PRO A 119 17.89 -6.20 -2.63
N ASN A 120 18.41 -5.44 -3.61
CA ASN A 120 19.55 -4.55 -3.40
C ASN A 120 19.15 -3.15 -2.87
N ALA A 121 17.85 -2.87 -2.67
CA ALA A 121 17.41 -1.58 -2.16
C ALA A 121 17.93 -1.35 -0.73
N LYS A 122 18.60 -0.24 -0.45
CA LYS A 122 19.10 0.11 0.89
C LYS A 122 18.04 0.73 1.79
N GLY A 123 16.99 1.29 1.22
CA GLY A 123 15.91 1.93 1.95
C GLY A 123 14.67 2.18 1.11
N TYR A 124 13.65 2.67 1.79
CA TYR A 124 12.35 3.03 1.24
C TYR A 124 11.94 4.38 1.81
N GLU A 125 11.58 5.30 0.93
CA GLU A 125 10.99 6.58 1.28
C GLU A 125 9.67 6.74 0.52
N PHE A 126 8.62 7.11 1.23
CA PHE A 126 7.31 7.38 0.66
C PHE A 126 6.85 8.76 1.11
N ARG A 127 6.37 9.57 0.17
CA ARG A 127 5.80 10.87 0.48
C ARG A 127 4.46 11.03 -0.22
N VAL A 128 3.47 11.52 0.53
CA VAL A 128 2.18 11.98 0.02
C VAL A 128 1.90 13.34 0.65
N GLU A 129 1.75 14.36 -0.18
CA GLU A 129 1.64 15.75 0.27
C GLU A 129 2.76 16.13 1.25
N ASN A 130 2.40 16.59 2.46
CA ASN A 130 3.33 16.95 3.51
C ASN A 130 3.71 15.78 4.42
N GLN A 131 3.24 14.55 4.19
CA GLN A 131 3.56 13.39 5.02
C GLN A 131 4.65 12.54 4.36
N SER A 132 5.74 12.29 5.09
CA SER A 132 6.81 11.41 4.63
C SER A 132 7.10 10.29 5.61
N PHE A 133 7.51 9.15 5.07
CA PHE A 133 7.98 7.99 5.81
C PHE A 133 9.28 7.51 5.19
N ALA A 134 10.25 7.19 6.04
CA ALA A 134 11.54 6.64 5.62
C ALA A 134 11.89 5.45 6.50
N LEU A 135 12.38 4.38 5.87
CA LEU A 135 12.78 3.15 6.54
C LEU A 135 13.98 2.54 5.83
N LYS A 136 15.01 2.17 6.58
CA LYS A 136 16.12 1.42 5.99
C LYS A 136 15.79 -0.07 5.87
N ARG A 137 16.36 -0.72 4.86
CA ARG A 137 16.23 -2.18 4.71
C ARG A 137 16.74 -2.94 5.92
N GLU A 138 17.86 -2.50 6.50
CA GLU A 138 18.48 -3.11 7.69
C GLU A 138 17.57 -3.12 8.92
N GLU A 139 16.66 -2.15 9.02
CA GLU A 139 15.66 -2.05 10.10
C GLU A 139 14.43 -2.93 9.82
N LEU A 140 14.04 -3.05 8.54
CA LEU A 140 12.89 -3.84 8.12
C LEU A 140 13.18 -5.36 8.17
N LEU A 141 14.34 -5.81 7.70
CA LEU A 141 14.65 -7.23 7.52
C LEU A 141 14.50 -8.06 8.81
N PRO A 142 15.01 -7.64 9.99
CA PRO A 142 14.82 -8.39 11.23
C PRO A 142 13.34 -8.61 11.59
N ILE A 143 12.48 -7.63 11.29
CA ILE A 143 11.04 -7.72 11.48
C ILE A 143 10.47 -8.79 10.55
N LEU A 144 10.86 -8.79 9.27
CA LEU A 144 10.37 -9.76 8.30
C LEU A 144 10.84 -11.18 8.64
N TYR A 145 12.10 -11.37 9.01
CA TYR A 145 12.60 -12.68 9.45
C TYR A 145 11.87 -13.22 10.67
N LYS A 146 11.48 -12.35 11.62
CA LYS A 146 10.70 -12.74 12.81
C LYS A 146 9.25 -13.07 12.45
N LYS A 147 8.66 -12.36 11.48
CA LYS A 147 7.26 -12.54 11.09
C LYS A 147 7.06 -13.68 10.10
N PHE A 148 8.05 -13.98 9.27
CA PHE A 148 7.96 -14.93 8.16
C PHE A 148 9.18 -15.87 8.16
N ASN A 149 8.99 -17.09 8.65
CA ASN A 149 10.06 -18.08 8.76
C ASN A 149 10.58 -18.54 7.39
N ASP A 150 9.76 -18.42 6.36
CA ASP A 150 10.01 -18.75 4.96
C ASP A 150 10.41 -17.53 4.13
N PHE A 151 10.74 -16.41 4.76
CA PHE A 151 11.26 -15.25 4.05
C PHE A 151 12.56 -15.62 3.30
N PRO A 152 12.68 -15.29 2.00
CA PRO A 152 13.85 -15.64 1.21
C PRO A 152 15.10 -14.89 1.70
N LYS A 153 16.20 -15.62 1.92
CA LYS A 153 17.47 -15.08 2.43
C LYS A 153 18.58 -15.22 1.40
N ASP A 154 19.60 -14.39 1.56
CA ASP A 154 20.82 -14.45 0.75
C ASP A 154 20.50 -14.52 -0.75
N ASP A 155 21.15 -15.40 -1.50
CA ASP A 155 20.94 -15.53 -2.94
C ASP A 155 19.55 -16.06 -3.31
N LEU A 156 18.82 -16.68 -2.37
CA LEU A 156 17.49 -17.23 -2.64
C LEU A 156 16.46 -16.13 -2.93
N ILE A 157 16.70 -14.90 -2.49
CA ILE A 157 15.83 -13.75 -2.79
C ILE A 157 15.84 -13.34 -4.26
N TRP A 158 16.83 -13.79 -5.03
CA TRP A 158 16.89 -13.60 -6.47
C TRP A 158 16.14 -14.70 -7.24
N ASN A 159 15.80 -15.81 -6.58
CA ASN A 159 15.11 -16.91 -7.22
C ASN A 159 13.60 -16.62 -7.35
N ARG A 160 13.14 -16.47 -8.60
CA ARG A 160 11.73 -16.26 -8.94
C ARG A 160 10.78 -17.26 -8.28
N GLY A 161 11.09 -18.55 -8.31
CA GLY A 161 10.22 -19.58 -7.74
C GLY A 161 10.05 -19.42 -6.24
N ILE A 162 11.15 -19.16 -5.53
CA ILE A 162 11.15 -18.96 -4.08
C ILE A 162 10.40 -17.68 -3.70
N VAL A 163 10.69 -16.56 -4.37
CA VAL A 163 10.00 -15.28 -4.14
C VAL A 163 8.50 -15.39 -4.38
N MET A 164 8.09 -16.05 -5.47
CA MET A 164 6.67 -16.23 -5.76
C MET A 164 5.99 -17.15 -4.75
N ASN A 165 6.64 -18.24 -4.35
CA ASN A 165 6.11 -19.12 -3.30
C ASN A 165 5.94 -18.37 -1.97
N PHE A 166 6.89 -17.51 -1.61
CA PHE A 166 6.76 -16.63 -0.44
C PHE A 166 5.50 -15.77 -0.54
N PHE A 167 5.28 -15.06 -1.65
CA PHE A 167 4.10 -14.20 -1.79
C PHE A 167 2.79 -14.98 -1.78
N TYR A 168 2.67 -16.05 -2.57
CA TYR A 168 1.44 -16.86 -2.58
C TYR A 168 1.14 -17.50 -1.22
N GLY A 169 2.18 -17.93 -0.49
CA GLY A 169 2.03 -18.50 0.85
C GLY A 169 1.71 -17.47 1.94
N ASN A 170 2.15 -16.21 1.78
CA ASN A 170 2.10 -15.21 2.84
C ASN A 170 1.22 -13.99 2.56
N GLN A 171 0.58 -13.86 1.39
CA GLN A 171 -0.25 -12.69 1.06
C GLN A 171 -1.23 -12.31 2.19
N LYS A 172 -2.11 -13.24 2.59
CA LYS A 172 -3.08 -13.01 3.67
C LYS A 172 -2.42 -12.69 5.01
N LYS A 173 -1.20 -13.19 5.25
CA LYS A 173 -0.45 -12.94 6.48
C LYS A 173 0.17 -11.54 6.48
N ILE A 174 0.67 -11.08 5.34
CA ILE A 174 1.12 -9.69 5.13
C ILE A 174 -0.07 -8.75 5.33
N GLU A 175 -1.22 -9.03 4.69
CA GLU A 175 -2.46 -8.24 4.87
C GLU A 175 -2.89 -8.16 6.33
N LYS A 176 -2.90 -9.29 7.06
CA LYS A 176 -3.21 -9.31 8.49
C LYS A 176 -2.19 -8.53 9.33
N LEU A 177 -0.90 -8.63 8.99
CA LEU A 177 0.17 -7.93 9.70
C LEU A 177 0.00 -6.41 9.58
N VAL A 178 -0.19 -5.90 8.36
CA VAL A 178 -0.37 -4.45 8.13
C VAL A 178 -1.71 -3.96 8.68
N ASN A 179 -2.74 -4.80 8.76
CA ASN A 179 -4.02 -4.44 9.38
C ASN A 179 -4.04 -4.56 10.91
N ASN A 180 -3.05 -5.20 11.54
CA ASN A 180 -2.95 -5.29 12.99
C ASN A 180 -2.61 -3.92 13.61
N LYS A 181 -3.54 -3.38 14.41
CA LYS A 181 -3.44 -2.04 15.01
C LYS A 181 -2.24 -1.91 15.97
N ASP A 182 -2.03 -2.90 16.84
CA ASP A 182 -0.96 -2.84 17.84
C ASP A 182 0.42 -2.93 17.18
N PHE A 183 0.55 -3.80 16.18
CA PHE A 183 1.77 -3.91 15.39
C PHE A 183 2.06 -2.61 14.64
N ARG A 184 1.07 -2.03 13.95
CA ARG A 184 1.26 -0.72 13.28
C ARG A 184 1.66 0.35 14.27
N LYS A 185 0.99 0.43 15.42
CA LYS A 185 1.33 1.41 16.46
C LYS A 185 2.80 1.26 16.87
N GLN A 186 3.22 0.06 17.27
CA GLN A 186 4.61 -0.20 17.66
C GLN A 186 5.61 0.10 16.54
N PHE A 187 5.28 -0.29 15.30
CA PHE A 187 6.13 -0.06 14.15
C PHE A 187 6.33 1.44 13.87
N PHE A 188 5.25 2.22 13.82
CA PHE A 188 5.32 3.65 13.55
C PHE A 188 5.75 4.49 14.77
N ASP A 189 5.68 3.95 16.00
CA ASP A 189 6.32 4.57 17.16
C ASP A 189 7.87 4.56 17.00
N GLY A 190 8.43 3.50 16.39
CA GLY A 190 9.87 3.40 16.07
C GLY A 190 10.26 4.06 14.73
N HIS A 191 9.34 4.09 13.78
CA HIS A 191 9.54 4.62 12.43
C HIS A 191 8.43 5.64 12.09
N PRO A 192 8.43 6.82 12.71
CA PRO A 192 7.32 7.76 12.60
C PRO A 192 7.15 8.32 11.20
N VAL A 193 5.89 8.48 10.79
CA VAL A 193 5.54 9.38 9.67
C VAL A 193 5.78 10.81 10.13
N ARG A 194 6.46 11.60 9.31
CA ARG A 194 6.88 12.97 9.62
C ARG A 194 6.18 13.95 8.71
N GLU A 195 5.87 15.12 9.25
CA GLU A 195 5.55 16.27 8.43
C GLU A 195 6.82 16.80 7.75
N SER A 196 6.86 16.73 6.43
CA SER A 196 7.87 17.38 5.61
C SER A 196 7.50 18.85 5.43
N LYS A 197 8.45 19.74 5.67
CA LYS A 197 8.33 21.14 5.27
C LYS A 197 8.36 21.19 3.74
N LEU A 198 7.34 21.81 3.15
CA LEU A 198 7.27 22.14 1.72
C LEU A 198 8.43 23.05 1.30
#